data_AF-A0A382WKT9-F1
#
_entry.id   AF-A0A382WKT9-F1
#
_cell.length_a   1.000
_cell.length_b   1.000
_cell.length_c   1.000
_cell.angle_alpha   90.00
_cell.angle_beta   90.00
_cell.angle_gamma   90.00
#
_symmetry.space_group_name_H-M   'P 1'
#
loop_
_entity.id
_entity.type
_entity.pdbx_description
1 polymer ?
#
loop_
_entity_poly.entity_id
_entity_poly.type
_entity_poly.pdbx_seq_one_letter_code
_entity_poly.pdbx_strand_id
1 'polypeptide(L)'
;VKITLLVNKDIASCIALNRLVPALVEHQLTIGLSAFVGNVENLHPGLQTLKFFEQDLFNELLFPLIDGCHPAPSVELKTFEALGHLAGTKIQEFNAINTG
;
A
#
# COMPACT_ATOMS: atom_id res chain seq x y z
N VAL A 1 -19.40 4.87 10.80
CA VAL A 1 -18.27 4.67 11.75
C VAL A 1 -17.00 5.21 11.13
N LYS A 2 -16.01 5.63 11.93
CA LYS A 2 -14.67 6.01 11.43
C LYS A 2 -13.73 4.84 11.64
N ILE A 3 -13.11 4.36 10.57
CA ILE A 3 -12.20 3.20 10.61
C ILE A 3 -10.87 3.63 10.04
N THR A 4 -9.80 3.38 10.80
CA THR A 4 -8.43 3.58 10.32
C THR A 4 -7.82 2.22 10.00
N LEU A 5 -7.35 2.06 8.77
CA LEU A 5 -6.60 0.89 8.31
C LEU A 5 -5.11 1.28 8.29
N LEU A 6 -4.31 0.67 9.16
CA LEU A 6 -2.85 0.81 9.17
C LEU A 6 -2.25 -0.50 8.68
N VAL A 7 -1.60 -0.48 7.53
CA VAL A 7 -1.05 -1.68 6.89
C VAL A 7 0.36 -1.42 6.38
N ASN A 8 1.10 -2.47 6.06
CA ASN A 8 2.42 -2.32 5.44
C ASN A 8 2.28 -1.91 3.97
N LYS A 9 3.30 -1.23 3.43
CA LYS A 9 3.39 -0.90 2.00
C LYS A 9 3.91 -2.11 1.19
N ASP A 10 3.34 -3.28 1.42
CA ASP A 10 3.69 -4.54 0.73
C ASP A 10 2.51 -5.11 -0.09
N ILE A 11 2.81 -6.04 -0.98
CA ILE A 11 1.82 -6.61 -1.90
C ILE A 11 0.72 -7.40 -1.18
N ALA A 12 1.05 -8.09 -0.09
CA ALA A 12 0.06 -8.83 0.69
C ALA A 12 -0.97 -7.89 1.31
N SER A 13 -0.52 -6.77 1.86
CA SER A 13 -1.36 -5.69 2.39
C SER A 13 -2.20 -5.04 1.30
N CYS A 14 -1.64 -4.83 0.10
CA CYS A 14 -2.39 -4.32 -1.04
C CYS A 14 -3.55 -5.27 -1.44
N ILE A 15 -3.30 -6.59 -1.47
CA ILE A 15 -4.33 -7.60 -1.74
C ILE A 15 -5.40 -7.58 -0.64
N ALA A 16 -5.00 -7.45 0.62
CA ALA A 16 -5.95 -7.34 1.74
C ALA A 16 -6.83 -6.09 1.62
N LEU A 17 -6.26 -4.93 1.30
CA LEU A 17 -7.02 -3.69 1.09
C LEU A 17 -7.99 -3.79 -0.08
N ASN A 18 -7.64 -4.49 -1.16
CA ASN A 18 -8.55 -4.76 -2.28
C ASN A 18 -9.82 -5.51 -1.87
N ARG A 19 -9.79 -6.24 -0.75
CA ARG A 19 -10.97 -6.90 -0.18
C ARG A 19 -11.68 -6.04 0.86
N LEU A 20 -10.90 -5.36 1.71
CA LEU A 20 -11.43 -4.58 2.84
C LEU A 20 -12.09 -3.27 2.39
N VAL A 21 -11.46 -2.52 1.50
CA VAL A 21 -11.96 -1.19 1.10
C VAL A 21 -13.37 -1.28 0.47
N PRO A 22 -13.63 -2.17 -0.51
CA PRO A 22 -14.99 -2.29 -1.06
C PRO A 22 -16.03 -2.69 -0.01
N ALA A 23 -15.67 -3.58 0.92
CA ALA A 23 -16.58 -4.06 1.97
C ALA A 23 -16.87 -3.01 3.05
N LEU A 24 -16.04 -1.97 3.16
CA LEU A 24 -16.13 -0.93 4.20
C LEU A 24 -16.44 0.45 3.63
N VAL A 25 -16.83 0.55 2.35
CA VAL A 25 -17.05 1.82 1.64
C VAL A 25 -18.16 2.69 2.25
N GLU A 26 -19.10 2.08 2.99
CA GLU A 26 -20.14 2.81 3.73
C GLU A 26 -19.64 3.48 5.02
N HIS A 27 -18.36 3.31 5.35
CA HIS A 27 -17.72 3.92 6.51
C HIS A 27 -16.73 5.02 6.09
N GLN A 28 -16.42 5.92 7.01
CA GLN A 28 -15.37 6.90 6.77
C GLN A 28 -14.02 6.23 7.01
N LEU A 29 -13.27 6.01 5.93
CA LEU A 29 -11.98 5.33 5.98
C LEU A 29 -10.81 6.32 6.01
N THR A 30 -9.80 6.00 6.81
CA THR A 30 -8.45 6.57 6.72
C THR A 30 -7.48 5.41 6.48
N ILE A 31 -6.59 5.54 5.51
CA ILE A 31 -5.62 4.48 5.18
C ILE A 31 -4.20 5.02 5.37
N GLY A 32 -3.44 4.32 6.21
CA GLY A 32 -2.04 4.57 6.47
C GLY A 32 -1.18 3.39 6.05
N LEU A 33 -0.06 3.66 5.39
CA LEU A 33 0.94 2.68 4.98
C LEU A 33 2.24 2.89 5.76
N SER A 34 2.89 1.81 6.19
CA SER A 34 4.27 1.83 6.67
C SER A 34 5.16 1.03 5.73
N ALA A 35 6.21 1.64 5.20
CA ALA A 35 7.13 0.95 4.29
C ALA A 35 8.17 0.11 5.06
N PHE A 36 8.66 0.61 6.20
CA PHE A 36 9.69 -0.07 7.00
C PHE A 36 9.46 0.08 8.50
N VAL A 37 9.84 -0.95 9.24
CA VAL A 37 10.02 -0.93 10.69
C VAL A 37 11.45 -1.37 10.99
N GLY A 38 12.22 -0.54 11.70
CA GLY A 38 13.60 -0.84 12.08
C GLY A 38 14.67 -0.35 11.09
N ASN A 39 15.93 -0.71 11.37
CA ASN A 39 17.08 -0.20 10.61
C ASN A 39 17.29 -1.00 9.31
N VAL A 40 17.44 -0.28 8.19
CA VAL A 40 17.58 -0.86 6.83
C VAL A 40 19.05 -1.22 6.52
N GLU A 41 19.97 -0.77 7.38
CA GLU A 41 21.40 -1.06 7.24
C GLU A 41 21.69 -2.55 7.50
N ASN A 42 22.38 -3.19 6.55
CA ASN A 42 22.85 -4.58 6.62
C ASN A 42 21.75 -5.66 6.63
N LEU A 43 20.66 -5.47 5.86
CA LEU A 43 19.70 -6.54 5.62
C LEU A 43 20.38 -7.78 5.01
N HIS A 44 20.10 -8.95 5.57
CA HIS A 44 20.53 -10.22 4.98
C HIS A 44 20.07 -10.31 3.50
N PRO A 45 20.89 -10.85 2.57
CA PRO A 45 20.55 -10.87 1.14
C PRO A 45 19.15 -11.43 0.84
N GLY A 46 18.74 -12.48 1.55
CA GLY A 46 17.38 -13.04 1.40
C GLY A 46 16.26 -12.06 1.77
N LEU A 47 16.48 -11.18 2.75
CA LEU A 47 15.51 -10.14 3.12
C LEU A 47 15.50 -9.00 2.09
N GLN A 48 16.62 -8.71 1.44
CA GLN A 48 16.66 -7.75 0.33
C GLN A 48 15.86 -8.29 -0.87
N THR A 49 16.02 -9.57 -1.19
CA THR A 49 15.23 -10.23 -2.23
C THR A 49 13.75 -10.22 -1.90
N LEU A 50 13.38 -10.54 -0.66
CA LEU A 50 11.99 -10.51 -0.22
C LEU A 50 11.39 -9.10 -0.34
N LYS A 51 12.11 -8.08 0.15
CA LYS A 51 11.73 -6.66 0.02
C LYS A 51 11.50 -6.27 -1.43
N PHE A 52 12.38 -6.69 -2.33
CA PHE A 52 12.21 -6.39 -3.76
C PHE A 52 10.88 -6.94 -4.30
N PHE A 53 10.59 -8.22 -4.05
CA PHE A 53 9.39 -8.86 -4.58
C PHE A 53 8.10 -8.42 -3.89
N GLU A 54 8.14 -8.11 -2.60
CA GLU A 54 6.93 -7.72 -1.86
C GLU A 54 6.65 -6.22 -1.93
N GLN A 55 7.68 -5.39 -2.14
CA GLN A 55 7.55 -3.94 -2.07
C GLN A 55 8.10 -3.25 -3.33
N ASP A 56 9.41 -3.31 -3.57
CA ASP A 56 10.06 -2.42 -4.54
C ASP A 56 9.54 -2.63 -5.97
N LEU A 57 9.36 -3.88 -6.39
CA LEU A 57 8.80 -4.22 -7.70
C LEU A 57 7.44 -3.54 -7.92
N PHE A 58 6.59 -3.53 -6.91
CA PHE A 58 5.24 -2.98 -7.03
C PHE A 58 5.23 -1.47 -6.83
N ASN A 59 5.81 -0.98 -5.75
CA ASN A 59 5.73 0.42 -5.35
C ASN A 59 6.56 1.34 -6.25
N GLU A 60 7.72 0.89 -6.72
CA GLU A 60 8.67 1.74 -7.46
C GLU A 60 8.57 1.54 -8.99
N LEU A 61 8.10 0.37 -9.45
CA LEU A 61 8.02 0.05 -10.88
C LEU A 61 6.59 -0.12 -11.36
N LEU A 62 5.85 -1.11 -10.86
CA LEU A 62 4.56 -1.49 -11.47
C LEU A 62 3.43 -0.50 -11.20
N PHE A 63 3.21 -0.09 -9.95
CA PHE A 63 2.10 0.80 -9.58
C PHE A 63 2.19 2.17 -10.27
N PRO A 64 3.35 2.87 -10.29
CA PRO A 64 3.46 4.13 -11.02
C PRO A 64 3.11 4.01 -12.52
N LEU A 65 3.47 2.90 -13.16
CA LEU A 65 3.15 2.65 -14.57
C LEU A 65 1.64 2.37 -14.77
N ILE A 66 1.02 1.62 -13.85
CA ILE A 66 -0.42 1.31 -13.89
C ILE A 66 -1.24 2.59 -13.63
N ASP A 67 -0.87 3.36 -12.61
CA ASP A 67 -1.57 4.58 -12.21
C ASP A 67 -1.42 5.70 -13.27
N GLY A 68 -0.33 5.67 -14.05
CA GLY A 68 -0.11 6.57 -15.19
C GLY A 68 -0.84 6.18 -16.49
N CYS A 69 -1.52 5.02 -16.56
CA CYS A 69 -2.21 4.57 -17.77
C CYS A 69 -3.56 5.30 -17.97
N HIS A 70 -3.81 5.77 -19.20
CA HIS A 70 -5.07 6.41 -19.60
C HIS A 70 -5.62 5.81 -20.91
N PRO A 71 -6.87 5.28 -20.92
CA PRO A 71 -7.78 5.18 -19.77
C PRO A 71 -7.26 4.21 -18.71
N ALA A 72 -7.67 4.41 -17.46
CA ALA A 72 -7.29 3.52 -16.37
C ALA A 72 -7.71 2.07 -16.70
N PRO A 73 -6.84 1.08 -16.52
CA PRO A 73 -7.14 -0.29 -16.89
C PRO A 73 -8.29 -0.85 -16.03
N SER A 74 -9.21 -1.59 -16.67
CA SER A 74 -10.26 -2.31 -15.97
C SER A 74 -9.68 -3.60 -15.39
N VAL A 75 -9.26 -3.54 -14.14
CA VAL A 75 -8.63 -4.65 -13.41
C VAL A 75 -9.36 -4.94 -12.10
N GLU A 76 -9.38 -6.22 -11.73
CA GLU A 76 -9.99 -6.71 -10.49
C GLU A 76 -9.27 -6.16 -9.25
N LEU A 77 -7.93 -6.16 -9.26
CA LEU A 77 -7.09 -5.66 -8.19
C LEU A 77 -6.53 -4.27 -8.52
N LYS A 78 -6.56 -3.39 -7.55
CA LYS A 78 -6.19 -1.97 -7.62
C LYS A 78 -4.90 -1.68 -6.87
N THR A 79 -4.18 -0.66 -7.32
CA THR A 79 -3.01 -0.09 -6.63
C THR A 79 -3.43 0.60 -5.34
N PHE A 80 -2.46 0.96 -4.49
CA PHE A 80 -2.74 1.75 -3.28
C PHE A 80 -3.41 3.10 -3.61
N GLU A 81 -2.98 3.76 -4.68
CA GLU A 81 -3.57 5.05 -5.09
C GLU A 81 -5.03 4.89 -5.54
N ALA A 82 -5.30 3.91 -6.40
CA ALA A 82 -6.66 3.60 -6.83
C ALA A 82 -7.57 3.15 -5.67
N LEU A 83 -7.02 2.47 -4.65
CA LEU A 83 -7.74 2.14 -3.42
C LEU A 83 -8.04 3.38 -2.57
N GLY A 84 -7.11 4.34 -2.48
CA GLY A 84 -7.35 5.63 -1.84
C GLY A 84 -8.51 6.38 -2.50
N HIS A 85 -8.52 6.44 -3.83
CA HIS A 85 -9.63 7.02 -4.59
C HIS A 85 -10.96 6.31 -4.30
N LEU A 86 -10.98 4.98 -4.27
CA LEU A 86 -12.18 4.20 -3.94
C LEU A 86 -12.67 4.47 -2.51
N ALA A 87 -11.76 4.62 -1.55
CA ALA A 87 -12.05 4.92 -0.16
C ALA A 87 -12.42 6.40 0.09
N GLY A 88 -12.33 7.27 -0.94
CA GLY A 88 -12.53 8.71 -0.80
C GLY A 88 -11.50 9.40 0.10
N THR A 89 -10.28 8.84 0.20
CA THR A 89 -9.23 9.35 1.09
C THR A 89 -7.85 9.27 0.43
N LYS A 90 -6.95 10.19 0.79
CA LYS A 90 -5.56 10.10 0.36
C LYS A 90 -4.81 9.11 1.26
N ILE A 91 -4.05 8.22 0.65
CA ILE A 91 -3.13 7.33 1.36
C ILE A 91 -2.07 8.16 2.09
N GLN A 92 -1.81 7.84 3.36
CA GLN A 92 -0.78 8.49 4.18
C GLN A 92 0.37 7.51 4.45
N GLU A 93 1.62 7.95 4.42
CA GLU A 93 2.77 7.12 4.76
C GLU A 93 3.32 7.45 6.15
N PHE A 94 3.63 6.42 6.93
CA PHE A 94 4.10 6.49 8.31
C PHE A 94 5.38 5.66 8.47
N ASN A 95 6.54 6.27 8.19
CA ASN A 95 7.83 5.58 8.20
C ASN A 95 8.68 5.85 9.47
N ALA A 96 8.21 6.73 10.37
CA ALA A 96 8.93 7.13 11.59
C ALA A 96 8.11 6.85 12.87
N ILE A 97 7.56 5.64 13.00
CA ILE A 97 6.67 5.30 14.13
C ILE A 97 7.45 5.06 15.43
N ASN A 98 8.73 4.66 15.35
CA ASN A 98 9.54 4.23 16.51
C ASN A 98 10.80 5.08 16.75
N THR A 99 10.85 6.34 16.32
CA THR A 99 12.01 7.23 16.52
C THR A 99 11.96 8.02 17.84
N GLY A 100 11.25 7.52 18.84
CA GLY A 100 11.09 8.13 20.17
C GLY A 100 12.04 7.56 21.22
#